data_AF-W6XV03-F1
#
_entry.id   AF-W6XV03-F1
#
_cell.length_a   1.000
_cell.length_b   1.000
_cell.length_c   1.000
_cell.angle_alpha   90.00
_cell.angle_beta   90.00
_cell.angle_gamma   90.00
#
_symmetry.space_group_name_H-M   'P 1'
#
loop_
_entity.id
_entity.type
_entity.pdbx_description
1 polymer ?
#
loop_
_entity_poly.entity_id
_entity_poly.type
_entity_poly.pdbx_seq_one_letter_code
_entity_poly.pdbx_strand_id
1 'polypeptide(L)'
;PRIRQDIIKSTDTDASLQNWASDADQVVFPRPDTAPLPHLLVYEDGLKCVECGYIYRHMKKMQEHGRIHHSWTQSHTRRVGRPA
;
A
#
# COMPACT_ATOMS: atom_id res chain seq x y z
N PRO A 1 -14.84 2.19 -10.72
CA PRO A 1 -16.01 1.55 -10.06
C PRO A 1 -16.91 2.59 -9.37
N ARG A 2 -18.21 2.58 -9.67
CA ARG A 2 -19.20 3.58 -9.22
C ARG A 2 -19.28 3.73 -7.69
N ILE A 3 -19.19 2.62 -6.96
CA ILE A 3 -19.31 2.57 -5.49
C ILE A 3 -18.33 3.51 -4.77
N ARG A 4 -17.06 3.55 -5.21
CA ARG A 4 -16.07 4.46 -4.59
C ARG A 4 -16.45 5.93 -4.79
N GLN A 5 -16.94 6.27 -5.98
CA GLN A 5 -17.31 7.64 -6.31
C GLN A 5 -18.56 8.07 -5.51
N ASP A 6 -19.50 7.15 -5.29
CA ASP A 6 -20.71 7.41 -4.52
C ASP A 6 -20.41 7.63 -3.03
N ILE A 7 -19.49 6.83 -2.44
CA ILE A 7 -19.02 7.04 -1.07
C ILE A 7 -18.38 8.42 -0.92
N ILE A 8 -17.47 8.79 -1.82
CA ILE A 8 -16.77 10.08 -1.77
C ILE A 8 -17.77 11.24 -1.83
N LYS A 9 -18.76 11.17 -2.73
CA LYS A 9 -19.81 12.20 -2.83
C LYS A 9 -20.65 12.29 -1.56
N SER A 10 -21.02 11.14 -0.97
CA SER A 10 -21.80 11.11 0.26
C SER A 10 -21.05 11.70 1.45
N THR A 11 -19.75 11.43 1.56
CA THR A 11 -18.92 11.98 2.65
C THR A 11 -18.69 13.48 2.51
N ASP A 12 -18.65 13.99 1.27
CA ASP A 12 -18.45 15.42 1.00
C ASP A 12 -19.67 16.28 1.37
N THR A 13 -20.86 15.67 1.41
CA THR A 13 -22.10 16.32 1.83
C THR A 13 -22.36 16.27 3.34
N ASP A 14 -21.65 15.41 4.08
CA ASP A 14 -21.84 15.27 5.52
C ASP A 14 -20.92 16.26 6.26
N ALA A 15 -21.53 17.28 6.87
CA ALA A 15 -20.80 18.34 7.58
C ALA A 15 -19.92 17.81 8.73
N SER A 16 -20.22 16.63 9.30
CA SER A 16 -19.40 16.01 10.35
C SER A 16 -18.09 15.39 9.82
N LEU A 17 -18.04 15.09 8.53
CA LEU A 17 -16.90 14.50 7.84
C LEU A 17 -16.13 15.53 6.99
N GLN A 18 -16.59 16.78 6.97
CA GLN A 18 -16.03 17.80 6.10
C GLN A 18 -14.77 18.43 6.70
N ASN A 19 -13.70 18.47 5.88
CA ASN A 19 -12.46 19.21 6.10
C ASN A 19 -11.75 18.98 7.46
N TRP A 20 -11.40 17.73 7.75
CA TRP A 20 -10.54 17.41 8.91
C TRP A 20 -9.11 17.97 8.78
N ALA A 21 -8.67 18.31 7.57
CA ALA A 21 -7.44 19.02 7.28
C ALA A 21 -7.60 19.82 5.98
N SER A 22 -7.20 21.09 5.98
CA SER A 22 -7.22 21.96 4.78
C SER A 22 -5.91 21.93 4.00
N ASP A 23 -4.83 21.49 4.65
CA ASP A 23 -3.49 21.39 4.07
C ASP A 23 -2.80 20.09 4.53
N ALA A 24 -1.84 19.61 3.74
CA ALA A 24 -1.08 18.39 4.06
C ALA A 24 -0.33 18.50 5.40
N ASP A 25 0.13 19.69 5.76
CA ASP A 25 0.85 19.93 7.02
C ASP A 25 -0.07 19.79 8.26
N GLN A 26 -1.38 19.84 8.08
CA GLN A 26 -2.36 19.64 9.17
C GLN A 26 -2.62 18.15 9.45
N VAL A 27 -2.12 17.24 8.60
CA VAL A 27 -2.30 15.80 8.78
C VAL A 27 -1.35 15.30 9.86
N VAL A 28 -1.90 14.91 11.00
CA VAL A 28 -1.15 14.27 12.08
C VAL A 28 -1.05 12.77 11.80
N PHE A 29 0.13 12.29 11.45
CA PHE A 29 0.40 10.87 11.34
C PHE A 29 0.62 10.24 12.73
N PRO A 30 0.15 9.01 12.96
CA PRO A 30 0.45 8.31 14.21
C PRO A 30 1.96 8.12 14.34
N ARG A 31 2.45 8.17 15.57
CA ARG A 31 3.85 7.87 15.86
C ARG A 31 4.15 6.40 15.54
N PRO A 32 5.38 6.03 15.17
CA PRO A 32 5.72 4.65 14.82
C PRO A 32 5.54 3.66 15.99
N ASP A 33 5.56 4.12 17.23
CA ASP A 33 5.35 3.36 18.46
C ASP A 33 3.87 3.31 18.92
N THR A 34 2.97 3.99 18.21
CA THR A 34 1.55 3.99 18.58
C THR A 34 0.98 2.58 18.46
N ALA A 35 0.18 2.16 19.44
CA ALA A 35 -0.50 0.88 19.40
C ALA A 35 -1.38 0.78 18.12
N PRO A 36 -1.46 -0.40 17.49
CA PRO A 36 -2.35 -0.61 16.35
C PRO A 36 -3.82 -0.32 16.69
N LEU A 37 -4.57 0.12 15.69
CA LEU A 37 -6.00 0.40 15.87
C LEU A 37 -6.76 -0.88 16.28
N PRO A 38 -7.63 -0.79 17.31
CA PRO A 38 -8.47 -1.92 17.73
C PRO A 38 -9.29 -2.45 16.55
N HIS A 39 -9.47 -3.78 16.49
CA HIS A 39 -10.25 -4.49 15.46
C HIS A 39 -9.69 -4.46 14.03
N LEU A 40 -8.59 -3.73 13.76
CA LEU A 40 -7.84 -3.86 12.52
C LEU A 40 -6.77 -4.94 12.65
N LEU A 41 -6.67 -5.78 11.61
CA LEU A 41 -5.63 -6.81 11.55
C LEU A 41 -4.27 -6.15 11.33
N VAL A 42 -3.31 -6.52 12.16
CA VAL A 42 -1.89 -6.16 12.00
C VAL A 42 -1.19 -7.34 11.35
N TYR A 43 -0.50 -7.06 10.25
CA TYR A 43 0.29 -8.06 9.55
C TYR A 43 1.77 -7.77 9.78
N GLU A 44 2.49 -8.74 10.35
CA GLU A 44 3.93 -8.62 10.61
C GLU A 44 4.79 -9.15 9.44
N ASP A 45 4.17 -9.88 8.49
CA ASP A 45 4.81 -10.51 7.34
C ASP A 45 4.78 -9.63 6.07
N GLY A 46 4.54 -8.33 6.23
CA GLY A 46 4.50 -7.38 5.12
C GLY A 46 5.87 -7.19 4.48
N LEU A 47 5.96 -7.35 3.15
CA LEU A 47 7.13 -6.95 2.38
C LEU A 47 7.00 -5.49 2.00
N LYS A 48 8.04 -4.69 2.24
CA LYS A 48 8.10 -3.28 1.83
C LYS A 48 8.97 -3.12 0.58
N CYS A 49 8.48 -2.39 -0.42
CA CYS A 49 9.23 -2.00 -1.59
C CYS A 49 10.36 -1.05 -1.18
N VAL A 50 11.58 -1.34 -1.63
CA VAL A 50 12.78 -0.58 -1.28
C VAL A 50 12.83 0.81 -1.92
N GLU A 51 12.07 1.05 -2.99
CA GLU A 51 12.10 2.32 -3.73
C GLU A 51 10.97 3.28 -3.35
N CYS A 52 9.73 2.81 -3.17
CA CYS A 52 8.57 3.69 -2.92
C CYS A 52 7.82 3.41 -1.60
N GLY A 53 8.26 2.44 -0.81
CA GLY A 53 7.62 2.10 0.46
C GLY A 53 6.26 1.42 0.35
N TYR A 54 5.80 1.03 -0.85
CA TYR A 54 4.62 0.18 -1.05
C TYR A 54 4.74 -1.13 -0.25
N ILE A 55 3.69 -1.53 0.46
CA ILE A 55 3.70 -2.75 1.30
C ILE A 55 2.71 -3.79 0.76
N TYR A 56 3.17 -5.04 0.65
CA TYR A 56 2.31 -6.17 0.33
C TYR A 56 2.82 -7.48 0.92
N ARG A 57 1.92 -8.39 1.30
CA ARG A 57 2.28 -9.64 2.00
C ARG A 57 2.86 -10.75 1.11
N HIS A 58 2.48 -10.81 -0.17
CA HIS A 58 2.94 -11.87 -1.08
C HIS A 58 4.07 -11.41 -1.99
N MET A 59 5.17 -12.18 -2.00
CA MET A 59 6.33 -11.94 -2.86
C MET A 59 5.97 -11.79 -4.34
N LYS A 60 5.08 -12.64 -4.87
CA LYS A 60 4.65 -12.58 -6.27
C LYS A 60 4.07 -11.21 -6.65
N LYS A 61 3.30 -10.61 -5.74
CA LYS A 61 2.69 -9.28 -5.95
C LYS A 61 3.70 -8.16 -5.73
N MET A 62 4.66 -8.33 -4.83
CA MET A 62 5.77 -7.39 -4.68
C MET A 62 6.66 -7.36 -5.94
N GLN A 63 6.96 -8.53 -6.52
CA GLN A 63 7.70 -8.62 -7.79
C GLN A 63 6.93 -8.00 -8.96
N GLU A 64 5.61 -8.23 -9.03
CA GLU A 64 4.75 -7.58 -10.01
C GLU A 64 4.77 -6.06 -9.87
N HIS A 65 4.64 -5.55 -8.64
CA HIS A 65 4.75 -4.12 -8.33
C HIS A 65 6.10 -3.54 -8.78
N GLY A 66 7.21 -4.17 -8.40
CA GLY A 66 8.55 -3.76 -8.81
C GLY A 66 8.75 -3.76 -10.32
N ARG A 67 8.21 -4.75 -11.03
CA ARG A 67 8.29 -4.82 -12.50
C ARG A 67 7.52 -3.67 -13.17
N ILE A 68 6.34 -3.34 -12.68
CA ILE A 68 5.44 -2.34 -13.29
C ILE A 68 5.87 -0.91 -12.94
N HIS A 69 6.24 -0.66 -11.69
CA HIS A 69 6.47 0.69 -11.18
C HIS A 69 7.96 1.06 -11.08
N HIS A 70 8.85 0.07 -11.02
CA HIS A 70 10.28 0.26 -10.76
C HIS A 70 11.18 -0.41 -11.80
N SER A 71 10.60 -0.91 -12.89
CA SER A 71 11.33 -1.61 -13.96
C SER A 71 12.25 -2.71 -13.45
N TRP A 72 11.89 -3.40 -12.34
CA TRP A 72 12.67 -4.53 -11.84
C TRP A 72 12.77 -5.57 -12.96
N THR A 73 13.97 -5.69 -13.51
CA THR A 73 14.26 -6.73 -14.49
C THR A 73 14.22 -8.04 -13.73
N GLN A 74 13.40 -8.99 -14.20
CA GLN A 74 13.42 -10.32 -13.63
C GLN A 74 14.84 -10.86 -13.82
N SER A 75 15.62 -10.95 -12.73
CA SER A 75 16.78 -11.83 -12.68
C SER A 75 16.28 -13.26 -12.63
N HIS A 76 15.65 -13.70 -13.73
CA HIS A 76 15.61 -15.09 -14.08
C HIS A 76 17.04 -15.52 -14.42
N THR A 77 17.89 -15.67 -13.42
CA THR A 77 18.84 -16.78 -13.45
C THR A 77 18.01 -18.05 -13.38
N ARG A 78 17.39 -18.41 -14.52
CA ARG A 78 17.04 -19.80 -14.78
C ARG A 78 18.34 -20.56 -14.57
N ARG A 79 18.32 -21.47 -13.59
CA ARG A 79 19.43 -22.35 -13.29
C ARG A 79 19.96 -22.91 -14.60
N VAL A 80 21.17 -22.53 -14.97
CA VAL A 80 22.00 -23.29 -15.91
C VAL A 80 22.17 -24.65 -15.25
N GLY A 81 21.49 -25.67 -15.76
CA GLY A 81 21.65 -27.04 -15.28
C GLY A 81 20.38 -27.88 -15.24
N ARG A 82 20.01 -28.44 -16.39
CA ARG A 82 19.71 -29.87 -16.51
C ARG A 82 19.81 -30.29 -17.99
N PRO A 83 20.86 -31.00 -18.39
CA PRO A 83 20.87 -31.73 -19.66
C PRO A 83 20.18 -33.09 -19.48
N ALA A 84 19.33 -33.44 -20.44
CA ALA A 84 19.07 -34.78 -20.95
C ALA A 84 18.53 -34.64 -22.37
#